data_AF-A0A7S0FPL5-F1
#
_entry.id   AF-A0A7S0FPL5-F1
#
_cell.length_a   1.000
_cell.length_b   1.000
_cell.length_c   1.000
_cell.angle_alpha   90.00
_cell.angle_beta   90.00
_cell.angle_gamma   90.00
#
_symmetry.space_group_name_H-M   'P 1'
#
loop_
_entity.id
_entity.type
_entity.pdbx_description
1 polymer ?
#
loop_
_entity_poly.entity_id
_entity_poly.type
_entity_poly.pdbx_seq_one_letter_code
_entity_poly.pdbx_strand_id
1 'polypeptide(L)'
;MLLRVATNLTTDECTDWAWAAITGEVPASYHNAFNYDWYYAPMLEEKYRNSEVFVLRVEHLDQDWGVVDKMVGGDGKTLAGDVMPASVGANVNVAKDKDLPVRNSTLSAFGWKNLCKAMCHEMQTYKAMLQRAVNLNDEDVRESVEELREICPEETVEIREC
;
A
#
# COMPACT_ATOMS: atom_id res chain seq x y z
N MET A 1 7.52 3.67 20.46
CA MET A 1 7.55 2.22 20.22
C MET A 1 8.83 1.92 19.45
N LEU A 2 9.74 1.10 19.99
CA LEU A 2 10.94 0.68 19.27
C LEU A 2 10.59 -0.56 18.43
N LEU A 3 10.62 -0.44 17.10
CA LEU A 3 10.46 -1.59 16.20
C LEU A 3 11.67 -2.51 16.40
N ARG A 4 11.46 -3.72 16.89
CA ARG A 4 12.53 -4.72 17.07
C ARG A 4 12.55 -5.65 15.87
N VAL A 5 13.52 -5.44 14.99
CA VAL A 5 13.82 -6.39 13.92
C VAL A 5 14.70 -7.50 14.49
N ALA A 6 14.28 -8.75 14.31
CA ALA A 6 15.02 -9.91 14.76
C ALA A 6 16.16 -10.23 13.78
N THR A 7 17.35 -10.55 14.30
CA THR A 7 18.52 -10.93 13.52
C THR A 7 19.10 -12.25 14.04
N ASN A 8 19.91 -12.95 13.24
CA ASN A 8 20.50 -14.26 13.56
C ASN A 8 19.48 -15.37 13.87
N LEU A 9 18.40 -15.43 13.09
CA LEU A 9 17.37 -16.45 13.20
C LEU A 9 17.75 -17.74 12.47
N THR A 10 17.26 -18.88 12.95
CA THR A 10 17.22 -20.12 12.18
C THR A 10 16.30 -19.97 10.96
N THR A 11 16.35 -20.93 10.03
CA THR A 11 15.49 -20.89 8.83
C THR A 11 14.01 -20.90 9.17
N ASP A 12 13.59 -21.71 10.15
CA ASP A 12 12.19 -21.81 10.56
C ASP A 12 11.74 -20.52 11.24
N GLU A 13 12.53 -19.99 12.18
CA GLU A 13 12.25 -18.71 12.83
C GLU A 13 12.21 -17.54 11.83
N CYS A 14 13.08 -17.54 10.82
CA CYS A 14 13.09 -16.54 9.76
C CYS A 14 11.83 -16.63 8.89
N THR A 15 11.35 -17.85 8.62
CA THR A 15 10.12 -18.07 7.85
C THR A 15 8.90 -17.56 8.61
N ASP A 16 8.78 -17.92 9.88
CA ASP A 16 7.69 -17.46 10.75
C ASP A 16 7.71 -15.94 10.91
N TRP A 17 8.91 -15.36 11.13
CA TRP A 17 9.06 -13.92 11.26
C TRP A 17 8.73 -13.19 9.97
N ALA A 18 9.15 -13.71 8.81
CA ALA A 18 8.85 -13.11 7.51
C ALA A 18 7.35 -13.14 7.20
N TRP A 19 6.66 -14.25 7.51
CA TRP A 19 5.22 -14.35 7.36
C TRP A 19 4.51 -13.32 8.24
N ALA A 20 4.78 -13.34 9.54
CA ALA A 20 4.17 -12.42 10.50
C ALA A 20 4.48 -10.95 10.17
N ALA A 21 5.66 -10.65 9.60
CA ALA A 21 6.01 -9.32 9.18
C ALA A 21 5.19 -8.84 7.97
N ILE A 22 4.98 -9.72 6.98
CA ILE A 22 4.21 -9.40 5.77
C ILE A 22 2.72 -9.26 6.11
N THR A 23 2.19 -10.07 7.03
CA THR A 23 0.79 -9.99 7.47
C THR A 23 0.53 -8.87 8.48
N GLY A 24 1.57 -8.14 8.92
CA GLY A 24 1.46 -7.04 9.87
C GLY A 24 1.29 -7.48 11.34
N GLU A 25 1.43 -8.77 11.64
CA GLU A 25 1.40 -9.32 13.01
C GLU A 25 2.63 -8.92 13.83
N VAL A 26 3.79 -8.76 13.18
CA VAL A 26 5.01 -8.24 13.81
C VAL A 26 5.62 -7.08 13.02
N PRO A 27 6.18 -6.07 13.70
CA PRO A 27 6.81 -4.95 13.03
C PRO A 27 8.17 -5.31 12.43
N ALA A 28 8.26 -5.39 11.10
CA ALA A 28 9.54 -5.35 10.38
C ALA A 28 9.98 -3.92 10.01
N SER A 29 9.00 -3.06 9.73
CA SER A 29 9.19 -1.65 9.43
C SER A 29 7.96 -0.86 9.89
N TYR A 30 8.04 0.48 9.83
CA TYR A 30 6.87 1.32 10.08
C TYR A 30 5.71 1.00 9.12
N HIS A 31 6.00 0.71 7.85
CA HIS A 31 4.96 0.38 6.86
C HIS A 31 4.27 -0.96 7.13
N ASN A 32 5.00 -1.96 7.63
CA ASN A 32 4.39 -3.24 8.00
C ASN A 32 3.57 -3.13 9.30
N ALA A 33 4.03 -2.32 10.25
CA ALA A 33 3.35 -2.12 11.52
C ALA A 33 2.10 -1.24 11.40
N PHE A 34 2.14 -0.26 10.50
CA PHE A 34 1.05 0.65 10.18
C PHE A 34 0.65 0.42 8.72
N ASN A 35 0.08 -0.75 8.46
CA ASN A 35 -0.40 -1.20 7.15
C ASN A 35 -1.78 -0.58 6.83
N TYR A 36 -2.38 -0.92 5.68
CA TYR A 36 -3.67 -0.34 5.33
C TYR A 36 -4.77 -0.78 6.28
N ASP A 37 -4.75 -2.01 6.76
CA ASP A 37 -5.74 -2.48 7.75
C ASP A 37 -5.73 -1.58 9.01
N TRP A 38 -4.55 -1.24 9.51
CA TRP A 38 -4.42 -0.34 10.66
C TRP A 38 -5.03 1.04 10.41
N TYR A 39 -4.80 1.64 9.24
CA TYR A 39 -5.35 2.96 8.89
C TYR A 39 -6.83 2.94 8.51
N TYR A 40 -7.32 1.82 7.98
CA TYR A 40 -8.70 1.65 7.55
C TYR A 40 -9.62 1.26 8.71
N ALA A 41 -9.12 0.54 9.71
CA ALA A 41 -9.92 0.07 10.85
C ALA A 41 -10.73 1.18 11.56
N PRO A 42 -10.18 2.38 11.84
CA PRO A 42 -10.98 3.47 12.39
C PRO A 42 -12.12 3.89 11.46
N MET A 43 -11.93 3.88 10.14
CA MET A 43 -12.96 4.29 9.18
C MET A 43 -14.17 3.32 9.14
N LEU A 44 -14.00 2.10 9.63
CA LEU A 44 -15.07 1.11 9.76
C LEU A 44 -15.98 1.35 10.99
N GLU A 45 -15.55 2.20 11.93
CA GLU A 45 -16.37 2.55 13.08
C GLU A 45 -17.65 3.29 12.66
N GLU A 46 -18.77 3.01 13.34
CA GLU A 46 -20.09 3.57 13.00
C GLU A 46 -20.08 5.11 12.91
N LYS A 47 -19.31 5.76 13.79
CA LYS A 47 -19.19 7.22 13.84
C LYS A 47 -18.54 7.83 12.60
N TYR A 48 -17.75 7.07 11.85
CA TYR A 48 -17.08 7.50 10.61
C TYR A 48 -17.70 6.89 9.36
N ARG A 49 -18.74 6.07 9.48
CA ARG A 49 -19.36 5.36 8.36
C ARG A 49 -19.81 6.30 7.23
N ASN A 50 -20.25 7.51 7.55
CA ASN A 50 -20.71 8.51 6.60
C ASN A 50 -19.67 9.60 6.27
N SER A 51 -18.44 9.46 6.77
CA SER A 51 -17.37 10.39 6.44
C SER A 51 -16.92 10.17 4.99
N GLU A 52 -16.76 11.28 4.27
CA GLU A 52 -16.06 11.30 2.99
C GLU A 52 -14.61 10.85 3.21
N VAL A 53 -14.15 9.94 2.34
CA VAL A 53 -12.77 9.45 2.36
C VAL A 53 -12.11 9.90 1.08
N PHE A 54 -11.00 10.62 1.22
CA PHE A 54 -10.13 10.97 0.11
C PHE A 54 -8.95 10.00 0.11
N VAL A 55 -8.64 9.41 -1.05
CA VAL A 55 -7.50 8.51 -1.21
C VAL A 55 -6.53 9.11 -2.21
N LEU A 56 -5.25 9.16 -1.83
CA LEU A 56 -4.15 9.60 -2.69
C LEU A 56 -3.25 8.38 -2.95
N ARG A 57 -3.24 7.89 -4.18
CA ARG A 57 -2.41 6.77 -4.62
C ARG A 57 -1.01 7.28 -4.93
N VAL A 58 0.03 6.53 -4.54
CA VAL A 58 1.41 7.02 -4.74
C VAL A 58 1.78 7.00 -6.22
N GLU A 59 1.35 5.95 -6.92
CA GLU A 59 1.50 5.73 -8.35
C GLU A 59 0.80 6.81 -9.22
N HIS A 60 -0.27 7.42 -8.69
CA HIS A 60 -1.11 8.42 -9.37
C HIS A 60 -1.20 9.74 -8.58
N LEU A 61 -0.21 10.03 -7.74
CA LEU A 61 -0.33 11.07 -6.68
C LEU A 61 -0.66 12.45 -7.23
N ASP A 62 -0.03 12.83 -8.35
CA ASP A 62 -0.23 14.15 -8.93
C ASP A 62 -1.66 14.34 -9.46
N GLN A 63 -2.20 13.30 -10.10
CA GLN A 63 -3.59 13.27 -10.58
C GLN A 63 -4.56 13.30 -9.41
N ASP A 64 -4.40 12.40 -8.44
CA ASP A 64 -5.30 12.30 -7.29
C ASP A 64 -5.30 13.60 -6.47
N TRP A 65 -4.13 14.21 -6.28
CA TRP A 65 -4.01 15.51 -5.63
C TRP A 65 -4.76 16.60 -6.39
N GLY A 66 -4.56 16.70 -7.71
CA GLY A 66 -5.24 17.70 -8.54
C GLY A 66 -6.76 17.58 -8.49
N VAL A 67 -7.29 16.37 -8.33
CA VAL A 67 -8.73 16.14 -8.13
C VAL A 67 -9.16 16.62 -6.75
N VAL A 68 -8.48 16.18 -5.69
CA VAL A 68 -8.81 16.57 -4.30
C VAL A 68 -8.73 18.08 -4.11
N ASP A 69 -7.68 18.73 -4.64
CA ASP A 69 -7.51 20.18 -4.55
C ASP A 69 -8.71 20.93 -5.15
N LYS A 70 -9.20 20.51 -6.32
CA LYS A 70 -10.43 21.08 -6.92
C LYS A 70 -11.65 20.85 -6.05
N MET A 71 -11.81 19.65 -5.48
CA MET A 71 -12.96 19.31 -4.63
C MET A 71 -13.03 20.19 -3.38
N VAL A 72 -11.89 20.63 -2.84
CA VAL A 72 -11.81 21.50 -1.66
C VAL A 72 -11.72 23.00 -1.99
N GLY A 73 -11.91 23.38 -3.27
CA GLY A 73 -11.99 24.77 -3.72
C GLY A 73 -10.68 25.39 -4.18
N GLY A 74 -9.65 24.58 -4.40
CA GLY A 74 -8.39 24.97 -5.03
C GLY A 74 -8.50 25.11 -6.55
N ASP A 75 -7.36 25.30 -7.20
CA ASP A 75 -7.28 25.50 -8.66
C ASP A 75 -6.96 24.22 -9.43
N GLY A 76 -6.69 23.12 -8.72
CA GLY A 76 -6.37 21.82 -9.27
C GLY A 76 -5.06 21.77 -10.00
N LYS A 77 -4.14 22.69 -9.68
CA LYS A 77 -2.79 22.59 -10.20
C LYS A 77 -2.13 21.36 -9.61
N THR A 78 -1.41 20.67 -10.48
CA THR A 78 -0.49 19.60 -10.14
C THR A 78 0.45 20.06 -9.05
N LEU A 79 0.92 19.12 -8.23
CA LEU A 79 1.84 19.43 -7.16
C LEU A 79 3.07 20.14 -7.76
N ALA A 80 3.33 21.36 -7.29
CA ALA A 80 4.46 22.12 -7.78
C ALA A 80 5.77 21.36 -7.49
N GLY A 81 6.74 21.43 -8.40
CA GLY A 81 8.00 20.66 -8.32
C GLY A 81 8.88 20.96 -7.11
N ASP A 82 8.54 21.98 -6.33
CA ASP A 82 9.12 22.34 -5.03
C ASP A 82 8.39 21.70 -3.83
N VAL A 83 7.13 21.28 -4.00
CA VAL A 83 6.34 20.51 -3.01
C VAL A 83 6.52 19.01 -3.22
N MET A 84 6.70 18.56 -4.46
CA MET A 84 7.10 17.19 -4.79
C MET A 84 8.62 17.08 -4.69
N PRO A 85 9.19 16.53 -3.60
CA PRO A 85 10.59 16.15 -3.65
C PRO A 85 10.77 15.23 -4.86
N ALA A 86 11.88 15.36 -5.59
CA ALA A 86 12.15 14.58 -6.80
C ALA A 86 11.99 13.06 -6.58
N SER A 87 12.05 12.59 -5.33
CA SER A 87 11.78 11.21 -4.93
C SER A 87 10.31 10.77 -5.10
N VAL A 88 9.34 11.66 -4.93
CA VAL A 88 7.90 11.34 -5.03
C VAL A 88 7.44 11.44 -6.49
N GLY A 89 7.90 12.44 -7.24
CA GLY A 89 7.59 12.56 -8.68
C GLY A 89 8.29 11.54 -9.58
N ALA A 90 9.29 10.81 -9.08
CA ALA A 90 10.05 9.82 -9.87
C ALA A 90 9.91 8.38 -9.37
N ASN A 91 8.87 8.06 -8.57
CA ASN A 91 8.65 6.71 -8.01
C ASN A 91 9.93 6.15 -7.35
N VAL A 92 10.70 7.01 -6.67
CA VAL A 92 12.00 6.64 -6.13
C VAL A 92 11.79 5.86 -4.86
N ASN A 93 11.92 4.54 -4.96
CA ASN A 93 11.97 3.67 -3.80
C ASN A 93 13.24 3.96 -2.97
N VAL A 94 13.16 4.89 -2.02
CA VAL A 94 14.25 5.22 -1.08
C VAL A 94 14.66 4.07 -0.18
N ALA A 95 13.89 2.96 -0.13
CA ALA A 95 14.33 1.75 0.55
C ALA A 95 15.49 1.06 -0.17
N LYS A 96 15.67 1.28 -1.48
CA LYS A 96 16.79 0.72 -2.26
C LYS A 96 18.15 1.27 -1.81
N ASP A 97 18.16 2.47 -1.24
CA ASP A 97 19.38 3.17 -0.80
C ASP A 97 19.73 2.86 0.67
N LYS A 98 18.89 2.07 1.37
CA LYS A 98 19.19 1.57 2.71
C LYS A 98 20.18 0.42 2.62
N ASP A 99 21.22 0.44 3.46
CA ASP A 99 22.13 -0.70 3.61
C ASP A 99 21.40 -1.82 4.37
N LEU A 100 20.69 -2.67 3.62
CA LEU A 100 19.97 -3.81 4.16
C LEU A 100 20.92 -5.03 4.26
N PRO A 101 20.81 -5.85 5.33
CA PRO A 101 21.59 -7.08 5.46
C PRO A 101 21.39 -8.04 4.28
N VAL A 102 20.21 -8.00 3.65
CA VAL A 102 19.86 -8.78 2.46
C VAL A 102 19.85 -7.85 1.25
N ARG A 103 20.76 -8.10 0.29
CA ARG A 103 20.92 -7.29 -0.93
C ARG A 103 20.20 -7.87 -2.15
N ASN A 104 19.86 -9.16 -2.11
CA ASN A 104 19.07 -9.76 -3.17
C ASN A 104 17.59 -9.42 -2.94
N SER A 105 17.07 -8.51 -3.76
CA SER A 105 15.67 -8.08 -3.76
C SER A 105 14.82 -8.77 -4.84
N THR A 106 15.39 -9.73 -5.57
CA THR A 106 14.68 -10.43 -6.64
C THR A 106 13.95 -11.66 -6.09
N LEU A 107 12.64 -11.72 -6.31
CA LEU A 107 11.82 -12.89 -6.00
C LEU A 107 11.66 -13.78 -7.24
N SER A 108 11.62 -15.10 -7.02
CA SER A 108 11.24 -16.05 -8.06
C SER A 108 9.74 -15.93 -8.36
N ALA A 109 9.27 -16.49 -9.49
CA ALA A 109 7.84 -16.53 -9.79
C ALA A 109 7.01 -17.21 -8.68
N PHE A 110 7.56 -18.26 -8.06
CA PHE A 110 6.93 -18.92 -6.91
C PHE A 110 6.95 -18.03 -5.66
N GLY A 111 8.04 -17.28 -5.44
CA GLY A 111 8.14 -16.30 -4.36
C GLY A 111 7.09 -15.19 -4.49
N TRP A 112 6.91 -14.63 -5.69
CA TRP A 112 5.84 -13.67 -5.98
C TRP A 112 4.46 -14.23 -5.70
N LYS A 113 4.17 -15.46 -6.15
CA LYS A 113 2.89 -16.11 -5.87
C LYS A 113 2.61 -16.25 -4.37
N ASN A 114 3.61 -16.63 -3.57
CA ASN A 114 3.45 -16.74 -2.12
C ASN A 114 3.30 -15.37 -1.46
N LEU A 115 4.04 -14.35 -1.93
CA LEU A 115 3.90 -12.99 -1.44
C LEU A 115 2.50 -12.44 -1.68
N CYS A 116 1.95 -12.61 -2.88
CA CYS A 116 0.56 -12.21 -3.19
C CYS A 116 -0.45 -12.90 -2.26
N LYS A 117 -0.26 -14.19 -1.94
CA LYS A 117 -1.12 -14.89 -0.98
C LYS A 117 -1.02 -14.31 0.42
N ALA A 118 0.19 -14.05 0.91
CA ALA A 118 0.42 -13.47 2.23
C ALA A 118 -0.15 -12.04 2.34
N MET A 119 -0.06 -11.26 1.26
CA MET A 119 -0.59 -9.89 1.17
C MET A 119 -2.08 -9.82 0.86
N CYS A 120 -2.79 -10.95 0.81
CA CYS A 120 -4.18 -10.98 0.38
C CYS A 120 -5.05 -9.98 1.16
N HIS A 121 -5.00 -9.99 2.50
CA HIS A 121 -5.78 -9.07 3.32
C HIS A 121 -5.48 -7.60 3.00
N GLU A 122 -4.21 -7.23 2.87
CA GLU A 122 -3.81 -5.88 2.50
C GLU A 122 -4.32 -5.45 1.13
N MET A 123 -4.28 -6.35 0.14
CA MET A 123 -4.85 -6.09 -1.18
C MET A 123 -6.36 -5.89 -1.12
N GLN A 124 -7.10 -6.64 -0.28
CA GLN A 124 -8.53 -6.45 -0.14
C GLN A 124 -8.85 -5.12 0.57
N THR A 125 -8.09 -4.76 1.60
CA THR A 125 -8.24 -3.46 2.29
C THR A 125 -7.93 -2.31 1.34
N TYR A 126 -6.89 -2.41 0.52
CA TYR A 126 -6.59 -1.44 -0.54
C TYR A 126 -7.78 -1.24 -1.47
N LYS A 127 -8.35 -2.32 -2.01
CA LYS A 127 -9.56 -2.24 -2.86
C LYS A 127 -10.75 -1.59 -2.14
N ALA A 128 -10.97 -1.93 -0.87
CA ALA A 128 -12.05 -1.36 -0.06
C ALA A 128 -11.87 0.15 0.18
N MET A 129 -10.64 0.62 0.34
CA MET A 129 -10.33 2.05 0.42
C MET A 129 -10.60 2.74 -0.91
N LEU A 130 -10.15 2.18 -2.03
CA LEU A 130 -10.38 2.74 -3.37
C LEU A 130 -11.87 2.88 -3.67
N GLN A 131 -12.67 1.84 -3.41
CA GLN A 131 -14.11 1.85 -3.65
C GLN A 131 -14.88 2.85 -2.75
N ARG A 132 -14.31 3.22 -1.60
CA ARG A 132 -14.90 4.20 -0.68
C ARG A 132 -14.49 5.64 -1.03
N ALA A 133 -13.46 5.82 -1.85
CA ALA A 133 -12.88 7.12 -2.12
C ALA A 133 -13.86 8.01 -2.91
N VAL A 134 -14.11 9.22 -2.43
CA VAL A 134 -15.00 10.17 -3.12
C VAL A 134 -14.33 10.89 -4.29
N ASN A 135 -13.00 10.87 -4.33
CA ASN A 135 -12.19 11.51 -5.38
C ASN A 135 -11.75 10.56 -6.50
N LEU A 136 -12.13 9.29 -6.44
CA LEU A 136 -11.82 8.29 -7.47
C LEU A 136 -13.12 7.89 -8.17
N ASN A 137 -13.08 7.78 -9.49
CA ASN A 137 -14.18 7.24 -10.28
C ASN A 137 -13.96 5.74 -10.59
N ASP A 138 -14.94 5.08 -11.20
CA ASP A 138 -14.86 3.64 -11.52
C ASP A 138 -13.67 3.28 -12.43
N GLU A 139 -13.25 4.20 -13.31
CA GLU A 139 -12.08 4.02 -14.17
C GLU A 139 -10.78 4.08 -13.37
N ASP A 140 -10.65 5.05 -12.45
CA ASP A 140 -9.47 5.16 -11.56
C ASP A 140 -9.32 3.90 -10.69
N VAL A 141 -10.43 3.41 -10.12
CA VAL A 141 -10.44 2.18 -9.31
C VAL A 141 -10.05 0.98 -10.16
N ARG A 142 -10.60 0.85 -11.38
CA ARG A 142 -10.29 -0.26 -12.29
C ARG A 142 -8.81 -0.25 -12.69
N GLU A 143 -8.25 0.90 -13.02
CA GLU A 143 -6.83 1.06 -13.39
C GLU A 143 -5.92 0.53 -12.28
N SER A 144 -6.12 0.98 -11.04
CA SER A 144 -5.32 0.51 -9.89
C SER A 144 -5.44 -0.99 -9.65
N VAL A 145 -6.61 -1.58 -9.89
CA VAL A 145 -6.79 -3.02 -9.73
C VAL A 145 -6.18 -3.81 -10.90
N GLU A 146 -6.14 -3.24 -12.10
CA GLU A 146 -5.41 -3.80 -13.24
C GLU A 146 -3.90 -3.78 -13.01
N GLU A 147 -3.34 -2.67 -12.54
CA GLU A 147 -1.92 -2.54 -12.15
C GLU A 147 -1.55 -3.57 -11.06
N LEU A 148 -2.42 -3.76 -10.07
CA LEU A 148 -2.23 -4.79 -9.05
C LEU A 148 -2.15 -6.20 -9.66
N ARG A 149 -2.98 -6.50 -10.67
CA ARG A 149 -3.02 -7.80 -11.34
C ARG A 149 -1.83 -8.05 -12.26
N GLU A 150 -1.14 -7.01 -12.73
CA GLU A 150 0.13 -7.17 -13.41
C GLU A 150 1.20 -7.79 -12.49
N ILE A 151 1.14 -7.47 -11.19
CA ILE A 151 2.04 -7.99 -10.16
C ILE A 151 1.52 -9.31 -9.56
N CYS A 152 0.22 -9.38 -9.27
CA CYS A 152 -0.47 -10.52 -8.67
C CYS A 152 -1.59 -11.04 -9.58
N PRO A 153 -1.28 -11.86 -10.61
CA PRO A 153 -2.23 -12.24 -11.66
C PRO A 153 -3.44 -13.07 -11.23
N GLU A 154 -3.34 -13.74 -10.06
CA GLU A 154 -4.44 -14.52 -9.47
C GLU A 154 -5.46 -13.63 -8.72
N GLU A 155 -5.18 -12.33 -8.60
CA GLU A 155 -6.09 -11.39 -7.93
C GLU A 155 -7.31 -11.04 -8.79
N THR A 156 -8.46 -10.85 -8.13
CA THR A 156 -9.75 -10.53 -8.77
C THR A 156 -10.06 -9.04 -8.67
N VAL A 157 -11.00 -8.57 -9.50
CA VAL A 157 -11.45 -7.17 -9.43
C VAL A 157 -12.25 -6.91 -8.16
N GLU A 158 -13.08 -7.88 -7.78
CA GLU A 158 -13.93 -7.81 -6.61
C GLU A 158 -13.13 -8.01 -5.32
N ILE A 159 -13.64 -7.41 -4.23
CA ILE A 159 -13.20 -7.71 -2.87
C ILE A 159 -13.66 -9.14 -2.53
N ARG A 160 -12.73 -9.95 -2.02
CA ARG A 160 -12.97 -11.37 -1.69
C ARG A 160 -12.39 -11.73 -0.33
N GLU A 161 -12.71 -12.92 0.15
CA GLU A 161 -12.05 -13.47 1.34
C GLU A 161 -10.65 -14.01 1.00
N CYS A 162 -9.81 -13.96 2.02
CA CYS A 162 -8.48 -14.53 2.14
C CYS A 162 -8.58 -15.62 3.23
#